data_AF-A0A1B9Y9V2-F1
#
_entry.id   AF-A0A1B9Y9V2-F1
#
_cell.length_a   1.000
_cell.length_b   1.000
_cell.length_c   1.000
_cell.angle_alpha   90.00
_cell.angle_beta   90.00
_cell.angle_gamma   90.00
#
_symmetry.space_group_name_H-M   'P 1'
#
loop_
_entity.id
_entity.type
_entity.pdbx_description
1 polymer ?
#
loop_
_entity_poly.entity_id
_entity_poly.type
_entity_poly.pdbx_seq_one_letter_code
_entity_poly.pdbx_strand_id
1 'polypeptide(L)'
;MKKFSLLLMFSLLLFTSCKKDSVDATTTQTLQSSINDMASSLTTIKQIKFNEALYILKTFGVEAEGDVNELKALGQLINGKKVPEILSLADQVAQQNGIEWASTAPPSLGEMNIFGDEKAKESDPNDVRASSLSILTRLGGDTGNGPTSIQIVPRLVDNAGNPIAFTGAALETTLEVFSNGVKLSTAKNLMQDNNFKGFSLKFSSLLASKIFDNKIDVTVSVKTTSKTFKMSKIGLDVNPSALKVPEAPKTDSTMVTQDPAVIDPNNPVPPTTDPNTTTPAQPKQPTADPKATVNKFLNNVSSQNLKAAFDASSNPSWGSYESFSNPTSGFGAIKNVSVKNVSTNASTANSSIVNATYDVTDKNGRTTSLKATFGLKNVNGEWKISSYKINP
;
A
#
# COMPACT_ATOMS: atom_id res chain seq x y z
N MET A 1 11.48 10.15 -59.40
CA MET A 1 10.25 10.73 -58.81
C MET A 1 8.97 9.90 -59.03
N LYS A 2 8.86 9.02 -60.04
CA LYS A 2 7.63 8.19 -60.22
C LYS A 2 7.43 7.06 -59.20
N LYS A 3 8.49 6.57 -58.54
CA LYS A 3 8.40 5.48 -57.54
C LYS A 3 8.01 5.97 -56.13
N PHE A 4 8.27 7.23 -55.80
CA PHE A 4 7.88 7.84 -54.51
C PHE A 4 6.40 8.26 -54.49
N SER A 5 5.83 8.64 -55.65
CA SER A 5 4.40 8.96 -55.75
C SER A 5 3.51 7.73 -55.55
N LEU A 6 3.98 6.54 -55.94
CA LEU A 6 3.22 5.29 -55.79
C LEU A 6 3.19 4.82 -54.33
N LEU A 7 4.27 5.04 -53.58
CA LEU A 7 4.37 4.69 -52.16
C LEU A 7 3.50 5.60 -51.27
N LEU A 8 3.37 6.88 -51.65
CA LEU A 8 2.51 7.84 -50.96
C LEU A 8 1.02 7.56 -51.21
N MET A 9 0.67 7.00 -52.37
CA MET A 9 -0.71 6.57 -52.68
C MET A 9 -1.12 5.32 -51.89
N PHE A 10 -0.18 4.41 -51.59
CA PHE A 10 -0.44 3.21 -50.78
C PHE A 10 -0.55 3.54 -49.28
N SER A 11 0.16 4.57 -48.80
CA SER A 11 0.05 5.06 -47.43
C SER A 11 -1.27 5.78 -47.13
N LEU A 12 -1.97 6.29 -48.17
CA LEU A 12 -3.29 6.92 -48.02
C LEU A 12 -4.44 5.90 -47.92
N LEU A 13 -4.22 4.64 -48.32
CA LEU A 13 -5.20 3.56 -48.22
C LEU A 13 -5.23 2.90 -46.83
N LEU A 14 -4.26 3.18 -45.96
CA LEU A 14 -4.16 2.58 -44.61
C LEU A 14 -4.92 3.36 -43.53
N PHE A 15 -5.59 4.46 -43.88
CA PHE A 15 -6.44 5.23 -42.97
C PHE A 15 -7.93 5.19 -43.33
N THR A 16 -8.34 4.31 -44.25
CA THR A 16 -9.76 3.98 -44.38
C THR A 16 -10.14 3.10 -43.20
N SER A 17 -10.63 3.71 -42.12
CA SER A 17 -11.36 2.99 -41.07
C SER A 17 -12.47 2.19 -41.76
N CYS A 18 -12.31 0.88 -41.90
CA CYS A 18 -13.37 0.00 -42.38
C CYS A 18 -14.54 0.12 -41.40
N LYS A 19 -15.57 0.86 -41.79
CA LYS A 19 -16.83 0.90 -41.04
C LYS A 19 -17.35 -0.52 -40.90
N LYS A 20 -17.75 -0.90 -39.69
CA LYS A 20 -18.38 -2.21 -39.45
C LYS A 20 -19.73 -2.30 -40.19
N ASP A 21 -19.99 -3.43 -40.84
CA ASP A 21 -21.22 -3.71 -41.58
C ASP A 21 -22.17 -4.69 -40.85
N SER A 22 -21.75 -5.17 -39.67
CA SER A 22 -22.46 -6.08 -38.79
C SER A 22 -22.21 -5.69 -37.33
N VAL A 23 -23.13 -6.07 -36.44
CA VAL A 23 -23.01 -5.77 -35.02
C VAL A 23 -21.87 -6.58 -34.39
N ASP A 24 -21.04 -5.91 -33.61
CA ASP A 24 -19.99 -6.51 -32.79
C ASP A 24 -20.31 -6.29 -31.32
N ALA A 25 -20.94 -7.26 -30.67
CA ALA A 25 -21.33 -7.17 -29.26
C ALA A 25 -20.29 -7.80 -28.31
N THR A 26 -19.02 -7.86 -28.70
CA THR A 26 -17.94 -8.38 -27.83
C THR A 26 -17.85 -7.61 -26.51
N THR A 27 -18.00 -6.29 -26.57
CA THR A 27 -18.15 -5.40 -25.41
C THR A 27 -19.25 -4.37 -25.68
N THR A 28 -19.69 -3.62 -24.65
CA THR A 28 -20.63 -2.51 -24.84
C THR A 28 -20.06 -1.41 -25.73
N GLN A 29 -18.74 -1.19 -25.69
CA GLN A 29 -18.06 -0.23 -26.56
C GLN A 29 -18.04 -0.72 -28.02
N THR A 30 -17.75 -2.00 -28.27
CA THR A 30 -17.80 -2.53 -29.63
C THR A 30 -19.23 -2.54 -30.18
N LEU A 31 -20.22 -2.77 -29.31
CA LEU A 31 -21.64 -2.73 -29.65
C LEU A 31 -22.03 -1.31 -30.09
N GLN A 32 -21.72 -0.30 -29.27
CA GLN A 32 -22.02 1.10 -29.60
C GLN A 32 -21.28 1.57 -30.86
N SER A 33 -19.98 1.27 -30.97
CA SER A 33 -19.20 1.67 -32.15
C SER A 33 -19.66 0.97 -33.44
N SER A 34 -19.99 -0.32 -33.40
CA SER A 34 -20.51 -1.04 -34.57
C SER A 34 -21.89 -0.53 -34.98
N ILE A 35 -22.80 -0.27 -34.03
CA ILE A 35 -24.11 0.33 -34.32
C ILE A 35 -23.96 1.74 -34.91
N ASN A 36 -23.05 2.56 -34.38
CA ASN A 36 -22.77 3.89 -34.93
C ASN A 36 -22.20 3.83 -36.36
N ASP A 37 -21.27 2.91 -36.62
CA ASP A 37 -20.71 2.69 -37.96
C ASP A 37 -21.81 2.26 -38.96
N MET A 38 -22.66 1.32 -38.55
CA MET A 38 -23.80 0.85 -39.34
C MET A 38 -24.79 1.98 -39.61
N ALA A 39 -25.21 2.72 -38.58
CA ALA A 39 -26.11 3.85 -38.70
C ALA A 39 -25.54 4.93 -39.63
N SER A 40 -24.26 5.30 -39.45
CA SER A 40 -23.60 6.32 -40.28
C SER A 40 -23.47 5.94 -41.76
N SER A 41 -23.76 4.68 -42.11
CA SER A 41 -23.76 4.16 -43.48
C SER A 41 -25.15 4.15 -44.12
N LEU A 42 -26.20 4.53 -43.37
CA LEU A 42 -27.59 4.59 -43.81
C LEU A 42 -28.01 6.03 -44.16
N THR A 43 -29.09 6.18 -44.92
CA THR A 43 -29.75 7.49 -45.11
C THR A 43 -30.48 7.90 -43.84
N THR A 44 -30.76 9.20 -43.64
CA THR A 44 -31.42 9.71 -42.41
C THR A 44 -32.69 8.94 -42.03
N ILE A 45 -33.59 8.68 -42.98
CA ILE A 45 -34.83 7.92 -42.71
C ILE A 45 -34.51 6.49 -42.26
N LYS A 46 -33.53 5.84 -42.90
CA LYS A 46 -33.10 4.48 -42.54
C LYS A 46 -32.36 4.44 -41.21
N GLN A 47 -31.63 5.50 -40.84
CA GLN A 47 -31.02 5.66 -39.53
C GLN A 47 -32.08 5.73 -38.43
N ILE A 48 -33.11 6.56 -38.64
CA ILE A 48 -34.23 6.66 -37.69
C ILE A 48 -34.88 5.29 -37.53
N LYS A 49 -35.23 4.61 -38.63
CA LYS A 49 -35.81 3.25 -38.57
C LYS A 49 -34.92 2.22 -37.90
N PHE A 50 -33.62 2.29 -38.14
CA PHE A 50 -32.66 1.41 -37.48
C PHE A 50 -32.64 1.64 -35.96
N ASN A 51 -32.68 2.90 -35.51
CA ASN A 51 -32.75 3.24 -34.09
C ASN A 51 -34.10 2.84 -33.46
N GLU A 52 -35.22 3.02 -34.16
CA GLU A 52 -36.54 2.53 -33.71
C GLU A 52 -36.53 1.00 -33.52
N ALA A 53 -35.96 0.28 -34.48
CA ALA A 53 -35.83 -1.18 -34.40
C ALA A 53 -35.00 -1.60 -33.18
N LEU A 54 -33.86 -0.95 -32.95
CA LEU A 54 -33.03 -1.21 -31.77
C LEU A 54 -33.78 -0.90 -30.46
N TYR A 55 -34.59 0.16 -30.42
CA TYR A 55 -35.40 0.51 -29.26
C TYR A 55 -36.47 -0.55 -28.96
N ILE A 56 -37.17 -1.04 -29.99
CA ILE A 56 -38.17 -2.10 -29.85
C ILE A 56 -37.52 -3.38 -29.33
N LEU A 57 -36.36 -3.75 -29.89
CA LEU A 57 -35.62 -4.93 -29.44
C LEU A 57 -35.11 -4.78 -27.99
N LYS A 58 -34.62 -3.59 -27.60
CA LYS A 58 -34.22 -3.31 -26.21
C LYS A 58 -35.39 -3.41 -25.24
N THR A 59 -36.56 -2.89 -25.64
CA THR A 59 -37.71 -2.72 -24.73
C THR A 59 -38.56 -3.98 -24.64
N PHE A 60 -38.69 -4.72 -25.74
CA PHE A 60 -39.64 -5.83 -25.86
C PHE A 60 -39.01 -7.14 -26.35
N GLY A 61 -37.78 -7.09 -26.86
CA GLY A 61 -37.07 -8.26 -27.39
C GLY A 61 -36.15 -8.94 -26.38
N VAL A 62 -35.96 -8.36 -25.20
CA VAL A 62 -35.05 -8.87 -24.16
C VAL A 62 -35.69 -8.84 -22.79
N GLU A 63 -35.44 -9.89 -22.00
CA GLU A 63 -35.92 -10.01 -20.63
C GLU A 63 -34.76 -9.71 -19.67
N ALA A 64 -34.58 -8.43 -19.34
CA ALA A 64 -33.57 -7.98 -18.39
C ALA A 64 -34.04 -6.71 -17.66
N GLU A 65 -33.73 -6.59 -16.37
CA GLU A 65 -34.06 -5.40 -15.59
C GLU A 65 -32.89 -4.41 -15.54
N GLY A 66 -33.17 -3.17 -15.96
CA GLY A 66 -32.25 -2.04 -15.88
C GLY A 66 -31.39 -1.85 -17.14
N ASP A 67 -31.12 -0.58 -17.47
CA ASP A 67 -30.54 -0.15 -18.75
C ASP A 67 -29.29 -0.92 -19.18
N VAL A 68 -28.37 -1.19 -18.24
CA VAL A 68 -27.11 -1.89 -18.54
C VAL A 68 -27.36 -3.36 -18.90
N ASN A 69 -28.29 -4.02 -18.21
CA ASN A 69 -28.60 -5.42 -18.45
C ASN A 69 -29.42 -5.58 -19.75
N GLU A 70 -30.36 -4.68 -19.99
CA GLU A 70 -31.12 -4.59 -21.25
C GLU A 70 -30.18 -4.39 -22.45
N LEU A 71 -29.21 -3.47 -22.35
CA LEU A 71 -28.24 -3.23 -23.42
C LEU A 71 -27.35 -4.45 -23.68
N LYS A 72 -26.95 -5.15 -22.62
CA LYS A 72 -26.15 -6.38 -22.74
C LYS A 72 -26.93 -7.51 -23.40
N ALA A 73 -28.18 -7.71 -22.98
CA ALA A 73 -29.07 -8.71 -23.58
C ALA A 73 -29.38 -8.37 -25.05
N LEU A 74 -29.60 -7.08 -25.37
CA LEU A 74 -29.76 -6.62 -26.75
C LEU A 74 -28.54 -6.97 -27.59
N GLY A 75 -27.34 -6.66 -27.09
CA GLY A 75 -26.09 -6.99 -27.76
C GLY A 75 -25.98 -8.49 -28.08
N GLN A 76 -26.34 -9.36 -27.14
CA GLN A 76 -26.36 -10.81 -27.38
C GLN A 76 -27.38 -11.22 -28.45
N LEU A 77 -28.58 -10.62 -28.43
CA LEU A 77 -29.66 -10.91 -29.38
C LEU A 77 -29.26 -10.56 -30.83
N ILE A 78 -28.53 -9.46 -31.02
CA ILE A 78 -28.22 -8.93 -32.36
C ILE A 78 -26.77 -9.13 -32.81
N ASN A 79 -25.92 -9.78 -32.00
CA ASN A 79 -24.51 -9.98 -32.34
C ASN A 79 -24.32 -10.65 -33.70
N GLY A 80 -23.46 -10.09 -34.54
CA GLY A 80 -23.19 -10.56 -35.91
C GLY A 80 -24.27 -10.24 -36.94
N LYS A 81 -25.42 -9.68 -36.55
CA LYS A 81 -26.49 -9.33 -37.48
C LYS A 81 -26.18 -8.05 -38.24
N LYS A 82 -26.63 -7.97 -39.49
CA LYS A 82 -26.65 -6.76 -40.31
C LYS A 82 -27.97 -6.00 -40.14
N VAL A 83 -28.00 -4.75 -40.62
CA VAL A 83 -29.18 -3.87 -40.53
C VAL A 83 -30.47 -4.56 -41.01
N PRO A 84 -30.54 -5.24 -42.17
CA PRO A 84 -31.78 -5.88 -42.63
C PRO A 84 -32.29 -6.98 -41.69
N GLU A 85 -31.38 -7.75 -41.09
CA GLU A 85 -31.72 -8.82 -40.15
C GLU A 85 -32.24 -8.25 -38.84
N ILE A 86 -31.69 -7.12 -38.38
CA ILE A 86 -32.14 -6.41 -37.18
C ILE A 86 -33.53 -5.82 -37.39
N LEU A 87 -33.78 -5.21 -38.56
CA LEU A 87 -35.11 -4.70 -38.93
C LEU A 87 -36.15 -5.82 -38.97
N SER A 88 -35.83 -6.95 -39.61
CA SER A 88 -36.72 -8.10 -39.67
C SER A 88 -36.99 -8.71 -38.28
N LEU A 89 -36.01 -8.70 -37.38
CA LEU A 89 -36.19 -9.18 -36.01
C LEU A 89 -37.10 -8.23 -35.21
N ALA A 90 -36.93 -6.91 -35.38
CA ALA A 90 -37.79 -5.93 -34.76
C ALA A 90 -39.24 -6.02 -35.25
N ASP A 91 -39.46 -6.34 -36.53
CA ASP A 91 -40.81 -6.58 -37.07
C ASP A 91 -41.49 -7.76 -36.35
N GLN A 92 -40.74 -8.85 -36.12
CA GLN A 92 -41.26 -10.02 -35.40
C GLN A 92 -41.59 -9.68 -33.94
N VAL A 93 -40.69 -9.00 -33.24
CA VAL A 93 -40.89 -8.59 -31.84
C VAL A 93 -42.06 -7.60 -31.72
N ALA A 94 -42.18 -6.64 -32.64
CA ALA A 94 -43.30 -5.70 -32.67
C ALA A 94 -44.64 -6.42 -32.84
N GLN A 95 -44.72 -7.35 -33.81
CA GLN A 95 -45.94 -8.14 -34.06
C GLN A 95 -46.31 -9.01 -32.85
N GLN A 96 -45.34 -9.67 -32.23
CA GLN A 96 -45.56 -10.53 -31.05
C GLN A 96 -46.06 -9.73 -29.84
N ASN A 97 -45.63 -8.48 -29.69
CA ASN A 97 -45.98 -7.61 -28.57
C ASN A 97 -47.12 -6.63 -28.90
N GLY A 98 -47.78 -6.77 -30.05
CA GLY A 98 -48.91 -5.91 -30.44
C GLY A 98 -48.53 -4.44 -30.65
N ILE A 99 -47.28 -4.16 -31.03
CA ILE A 99 -46.77 -2.81 -31.27
C ILE A 99 -47.03 -2.45 -32.73
N GLU A 100 -47.71 -1.32 -32.96
CA GLU A 100 -47.97 -0.80 -34.30
C GLU A 100 -46.69 -0.18 -34.88
N TRP A 101 -45.78 -1.05 -35.34
CA TRP A 101 -44.52 -0.67 -35.97
C TRP A 101 -44.17 -1.66 -37.09
N ALA A 102 -43.62 -1.13 -38.18
CA ALA A 102 -43.03 -1.93 -39.24
C ALA A 102 -41.77 -1.25 -39.80
N SER A 103 -40.79 -2.07 -40.19
CA SER A 103 -39.51 -1.62 -40.77
C SER A 103 -39.68 -0.88 -42.10
N THR A 104 -40.78 -1.14 -42.82
CA THR A 104 -41.14 -0.51 -44.10
C THR A 104 -42.10 0.67 -43.97
N ALA A 105 -42.66 0.92 -42.78
CA ALA A 105 -43.55 2.05 -42.53
C ALA A 105 -42.76 3.37 -42.43
N PRO A 106 -43.41 4.54 -42.49
CA PRO A 106 -42.78 5.80 -42.11
C PRO A 106 -42.27 5.75 -40.66
N PRO A 107 -41.22 6.52 -40.30
CA PRO A 107 -40.82 6.71 -38.90
C PRO A 107 -42.01 7.16 -38.04
N SER A 108 -42.11 6.59 -36.84
CA SER A 108 -43.30 6.67 -35.98
C SER A 108 -42.96 6.95 -34.52
N LEU A 109 -41.73 6.62 -34.09
CA LEU A 109 -41.25 6.83 -32.72
C LEU A 109 -40.28 8.02 -32.61
N GLY A 110 -39.92 8.67 -33.73
CA GLY A 110 -39.04 9.84 -33.74
C GLY A 110 -37.55 9.50 -33.62
N GLU A 111 -36.71 10.50 -33.34
CA GLU A 111 -35.27 10.31 -33.12
C GLU A 111 -35.02 9.65 -31.76
N MET A 112 -34.91 8.33 -31.76
CA MET A 112 -34.54 7.53 -30.60
C MET A 112 -33.01 7.34 -30.57
N ASN A 113 -32.37 7.61 -29.43
CA ASN A 113 -30.99 7.19 -29.18
C ASN A 113 -31.00 6.12 -28.09
N ILE A 114 -30.79 4.86 -28.50
CA ILE A 114 -30.82 3.71 -27.58
C ILE A 114 -29.67 3.68 -26.56
N PHE A 115 -28.67 4.54 -26.73
CA PHE A 115 -27.53 4.70 -25.80
C PHE A 115 -27.68 5.92 -24.88
N GLY A 116 -28.67 6.81 -25.08
CA GLY A 116 -28.77 8.09 -24.38
C GLY A 116 -27.56 9.03 -24.62
N ASP A 117 -27.46 10.10 -23.83
CA ASP A 117 -26.24 10.94 -23.71
C ASP A 117 -25.09 10.21 -22.97
N GLU A 118 -25.34 8.97 -22.54
CA GLU A 118 -24.33 8.12 -21.96
C GLU A 118 -23.44 7.56 -23.06
N LYS A 119 -22.24 8.14 -23.21
CA LYS A 119 -21.11 7.38 -23.77
C LYS A 119 -21.05 6.09 -22.96
N ALA A 120 -21.30 4.94 -23.58
CA ALA A 120 -21.20 3.65 -22.91
C ALA A 120 -19.74 3.49 -22.47
N LYS A 121 -19.44 3.93 -21.25
CA LYS A 121 -18.20 3.57 -20.59
C LYS A 121 -18.33 2.10 -20.29
N GLU A 122 -17.39 1.31 -20.80
CA GLU A 122 -17.16 0.00 -20.21
C GLU A 122 -17.12 0.19 -18.69
N SER A 123 -17.94 -0.59 -17.98
CA SER A 123 -17.86 -0.62 -16.52
C SER A 123 -16.45 -1.05 -16.18
N ASP A 124 -15.63 -0.11 -15.72
CA ASP A 124 -14.27 -0.38 -15.32
C ASP A 124 -14.34 -1.39 -14.18
N PRO A 125 -13.82 -2.62 -14.33
CA PRO A 125 -13.86 -3.61 -13.28
C PRO A 125 -13.16 -3.15 -12.00
N ASN A 126 -12.27 -2.14 -12.11
CA ASN A 126 -11.62 -1.52 -10.96
C ASN A 126 -12.44 -0.40 -10.31
N ASP A 127 -13.57 0.06 -10.87
CA ASP A 127 -14.49 1.02 -10.23
C ASP A 127 -15.45 0.33 -9.23
N VAL A 128 -14.86 -0.40 -8.28
CA VAL A 128 -15.61 -1.14 -7.26
C VAL A 128 -16.24 -0.17 -6.26
N ARG A 129 -17.57 -0.23 -6.13
CA ARG A 129 -18.38 0.64 -5.27
C ARG A 129 -18.42 0.12 -3.83
N ALA A 130 -17.34 0.37 -3.08
CA ALA A 130 -17.26 0.11 -1.64
C ALA A 130 -17.43 1.39 -0.83
N SER A 131 -17.90 1.26 0.41
CA SER A 131 -17.98 2.38 1.35
C SER A 131 -16.72 2.49 2.20
N SER A 132 -16.21 1.33 2.64
CA SER A 132 -15.01 1.27 3.47
C SER A 132 -14.22 -0.03 3.26
N LEU A 133 -13.11 -0.14 3.99
CA LEU A 133 -12.24 -1.31 4.03
C LEU A 133 -12.25 -1.83 5.47
N SER A 134 -12.39 -3.15 5.64
CA SER A 134 -12.20 -3.84 6.92
C SER A 134 -10.99 -4.79 6.85
N ILE A 135 -10.40 -5.08 8.01
CA ILE A 135 -9.24 -5.98 8.13
C ILE A 135 -9.55 -7.11 9.11
N LEU A 136 -9.55 -8.34 8.59
CA LEU A 136 -9.60 -9.56 9.39
C LEU A 136 -8.18 -10.09 9.61
N THR A 137 -7.89 -10.55 10.83
CA THR A 137 -6.57 -11.09 11.19
C THR A 137 -6.71 -12.48 11.78
N ARG A 138 -5.85 -13.42 11.35
CA ARG A 138 -5.83 -14.79 11.86
C ARG A 138 -4.39 -15.24 12.09
N LEU A 139 -4.07 -15.75 13.27
CA LEU A 139 -2.77 -16.34 13.54
C LEU A 139 -2.65 -17.70 12.83
N GLY A 140 -1.44 -18.08 12.42
CA GLY A 140 -1.21 -19.33 11.70
C GLY A 140 0.20 -19.90 11.89
N GLY A 141 0.31 -21.21 11.68
CA GLY A 141 1.51 -22.01 11.99
C GLY A 141 1.70 -22.20 13.50
N ASP A 142 2.45 -23.23 13.89
CA ASP A 142 2.79 -23.51 15.29
C ASP A 142 4.06 -24.35 15.34
N THR A 143 5.00 -23.98 16.20
CA THR A 143 6.25 -24.72 16.46
C THR A 143 6.33 -25.24 17.90
N GLY A 144 5.22 -25.24 18.63
CA GLY A 144 5.14 -25.57 20.06
C GLY A 144 5.43 -24.38 20.99
N ASN A 145 6.01 -23.29 20.44
CA ASN A 145 6.26 -22.03 21.15
C ASN A 145 5.29 -20.92 20.71
N GLY A 146 4.15 -21.28 20.11
CA GLY A 146 3.13 -20.36 19.65
C GLY A 146 3.18 -20.05 18.16
N PRO A 147 2.37 -19.08 17.69
CA PRO A 147 2.15 -18.84 16.27
C PRO A 147 3.43 -18.35 15.58
N THR A 148 3.61 -18.73 14.31
CA THR A 148 4.77 -18.33 13.51
C THR A 148 4.45 -17.32 12.41
N SER A 149 3.16 -17.03 12.21
CA SER A 149 2.69 -16.11 11.19
C SER A 149 1.33 -15.51 11.55
N ILE A 150 0.98 -14.45 10.83
CA ILE A 150 -0.34 -13.84 10.87
C ILE A 150 -0.83 -13.61 9.43
N GLN A 151 -2.09 -13.93 9.18
CA GLN A 151 -2.80 -13.64 7.95
C GLN A 151 -3.57 -12.32 8.13
N ILE A 152 -3.36 -11.38 7.21
CA ILE A 152 -4.04 -10.07 7.17
C ILE A 152 -4.93 -10.02 5.93
N VAL A 153 -6.24 -10.03 6.12
CA VAL A 153 -7.23 -10.25 5.08
C VAL A 153 -8.10 -8.99 4.92
N PRO A 154 -7.88 -8.16 3.88
CA PRO A 154 -8.73 -7.02 3.60
C PRO A 154 -10.07 -7.44 2.99
N ARG A 155 -11.15 -6.73 3.35
CA ARG A 155 -12.47 -6.86 2.74
C ARG A 155 -13.03 -5.48 2.45
N LEU A 156 -13.41 -5.25 1.19
CA LEU A 156 -14.21 -4.09 0.85
C LEU A 156 -15.64 -4.32 1.36
N VAL A 157 -16.22 -3.33 2.03
CA VAL A 157 -17.55 -3.46 2.65
C VAL A 157 -18.46 -2.29 2.30
N ASP A 158 -19.77 -2.53 2.38
CA ASP A 158 -20.81 -1.52 2.19
C ASP A 158 -20.96 -0.61 3.43
N ASN A 159 -21.98 0.25 3.42
CA ASN A 159 -22.30 1.15 4.54
C ASN A 159 -22.74 0.40 5.81
N ALA A 160 -23.23 -0.84 5.69
CA ALA A 160 -23.64 -1.68 6.81
C ALA A 160 -22.49 -2.55 7.35
N GLY A 161 -21.31 -2.53 6.70
CA GLY A 161 -20.15 -3.33 7.07
C GLY A 161 -20.14 -4.74 6.47
N ASN A 162 -21.06 -5.05 5.56
CA ASN A 162 -21.11 -6.35 4.89
C ASN A 162 -20.11 -6.39 3.71
N PRO A 163 -19.39 -7.52 3.49
CA PRO A 163 -18.53 -7.67 2.32
C PRO A 163 -19.30 -7.53 1.02
N ILE A 164 -18.83 -6.66 0.13
CA ILE A 164 -19.43 -6.49 -1.21
C ILE A 164 -18.96 -7.58 -2.17
N ALA A 165 -19.78 -7.94 -3.16
CA ALA A 165 -19.36 -8.83 -4.24
C ALA A 165 -18.78 -8.00 -5.40
N PHE A 166 -17.64 -8.43 -5.94
CA PHE A 166 -17.08 -7.93 -7.19
C PHE A 166 -16.16 -8.99 -7.81
N THR A 167 -15.99 -8.93 -9.12
CA THR A 167 -15.19 -9.90 -9.90
C THR A 167 -14.51 -9.22 -11.07
N GLY A 168 -13.39 -9.77 -11.55
CA GLY A 168 -12.71 -9.27 -12.74
C GLY A 168 -11.89 -7.99 -12.54
N ALA A 169 -11.83 -7.48 -11.30
CA ALA A 169 -10.98 -6.37 -10.93
C ALA A 169 -9.51 -6.83 -10.82
N ALA A 170 -8.59 -5.87 -10.82
CA ALA A 170 -7.18 -6.06 -10.48
C ALA A 170 -6.75 -4.95 -9.51
N LEU A 171 -7.41 -4.90 -8.34
CA LEU A 171 -7.22 -3.81 -7.39
C LEU A 171 -5.83 -3.92 -6.75
N GLU A 172 -5.00 -2.91 -6.94
CA GLU A 172 -3.70 -2.82 -6.26
C GLU A 172 -3.94 -2.74 -4.76
N THR A 173 -3.48 -3.78 -4.06
CA THR A 173 -3.61 -3.90 -2.62
C THR A 173 -2.22 -3.88 -1.99
N THR A 174 -1.97 -2.95 -1.08
CA THR A 174 -0.68 -2.81 -0.40
C THR A 174 -0.84 -3.04 1.10
N LEU A 175 0.03 -3.88 1.67
CA LEU A 175 0.27 -4.00 3.10
C LEU A 175 1.54 -3.22 3.46
N GLU A 176 1.46 -2.45 4.54
CA GLU A 176 2.62 -1.87 5.22
C GLU A 176 2.61 -2.32 6.69
N VAL A 177 3.75 -2.79 7.18
CA VAL A 177 3.94 -3.26 8.56
C VAL A 177 4.84 -2.28 9.28
N PHE A 178 4.44 -1.88 10.49
CA PHE A 178 5.15 -0.92 11.31
C PHE A 178 5.37 -1.46 12.72
N SER A 179 6.35 -0.89 13.40
CA SER A 179 6.56 -1.04 14.85
C SER A 179 6.98 0.32 15.38
N ASN A 180 6.24 0.85 16.35
CA ASN A 180 6.47 2.17 16.94
C ASN A 180 6.64 3.30 15.88
N GLY A 181 5.81 3.29 14.84
CA GLY A 181 5.84 4.25 13.74
C GLY A 181 6.93 4.03 12.69
N VAL A 182 7.86 3.09 12.88
CA VAL A 182 8.88 2.74 11.89
C VAL A 182 8.36 1.66 10.95
N LYS A 183 8.40 1.91 9.64
CA LYS A 183 8.05 0.91 8.64
C LYS A 183 9.09 -0.21 8.61
N LEU A 184 8.62 -1.43 8.81
CA LEU A 184 9.42 -2.66 8.83
C LEU A 184 9.41 -3.38 7.48
N SER A 185 8.24 -3.43 6.85
CA SER A 185 8.02 -4.20 5.63
C SER A 185 6.87 -3.60 4.81
N THR A 186 6.88 -3.88 3.52
CA THR A 186 5.76 -3.60 2.62
C THR A 186 5.59 -4.78 1.66
N ALA A 187 4.35 -5.09 1.33
CA ALA A 187 3.99 -6.10 0.34
C ALA A 187 2.87 -5.58 -0.54
N LYS A 188 2.89 -5.94 -1.82
CA LYS A 188 1.82 -5.63 -2.78
C LYS A 188 1.21 -6.91 -3.31
N ASN A 189 -0.07 -6.85 -3.61
CA ASN A 189 -0.79 -7.94 -4.27
C ASN A 189 -1.94 -7.35 -5.11
N LEU A 190 -2.56 -8.19 -5.93
CA LEU A 190 -3.75 -7.84 -6.70
C LEU A 190 -4.96 -8.55 -6.10
N MET A 191 -5.97 -7.75 -5.74
CA MET A 191 -7.25 -8.24 -5.23
C MET A 191 -8.24 -8.27 -6.40
N GLN A 192 -8.61 -9.49 -6.81
CA GLN A 192 -9.53 -9.72 -7.94
C GLN A 192 -11.00 -9.78 -7.53
N ASP A 193 -11.23 -10.19 -6.29
CA ASP A 193 -12.54 -10.31 -5.65
C ASP A 193 -12.41 -10.17 -4.14
N ASN A 194 -13.55 -10.23 -3.45
CA ASN A 194 -13.59 -10.22 -1.98
C ASN A 194 -13.26 -11.58 -1.33
N ASN A 195 -12.95 -12.63 -2.11
CA ASN A 195 -12.43 -13.90 -1.60
C ASN A 195 -10.90 -13.89 -1.43
N PHE A 196 -10.25 -12.81 -1.82
CA PHE A 196 -8.81 -12.57 -1.65
C PHE A 196 -8.31 -13.05 -0.29
N LYS A 197 -7.26 -13.88 -0.31
CA LYS A 197 -6.71 -14.52 0.89
C LYS A 197 -5.82 -13.60 1.72
N GLY A 198 -5.63 -12.35 1.29
CA GLY A 198 -4.85 -11.39 2.03
C GLY A 198 -3.35 -11.63 1.91
N PHE A 199 -2.64 -11.16 2.93
CA PHE A 199 -1.20 -11.29 3.07
C PHE A 199 -0.88 -12.28 4.17
N SER A 200 0.11 -13.14 3.93
CA SER A 200 0.70 -13.98 4.97
C SER A 200 2.01 -13.33 5.43
N LEU A 201 2.03 -12.83 6.66
CA LEU A 201 3.22 -12.26 7.28
C LEU A 201 3.85 -13.31 8.18
N LYS A 202 5.00 -13.83 7.78
CA LYS A 202 5.81 -14.72 8.63
C LYS A 202 6.58 -13.88 9.65
N PHE A 203 6.54 -14.26 10.93
CA PHE A 203 7.28 -13.56 11.98
C PHE A 203 8.80 -13.64 11.75
N SER A 204 9.28 -14.71 11.12
CA SER A 204 10.69 -14.85 10.71
C SER A 204 11.14 -13.92 9.58
N SER A 205 10.23 -13.11 9.00
CA SER A 205 10.60 -12.01 8.11
C SER A 205 10.88 -10.70 8.85
N LEU A 206 10.52 -10.63 10.13
CA LEU A 206 10.65 -9.45 10.97
C LEU A 206 11.88 -9.59 11.87
N LEU A 207 12.79 -8.61 11.82
CA LEU A 207 13.95 -8.59 12.71
C LEU A 207 13.51 -8.30 14.13
N ALA A 208 13.85 -9.20 15.07
CA ALA A 208 13.49 -9.06 16.48
C ALA A 208 13.91 -7.71 17.07
N SER A 209 15.08 -7.20 16.66
CA SER A 209 15.63 -5.91 17.10
C SER A 209 14.82 -4.67 16.66
N LYS A 210 13.89 -4.83 15.71
CA LYS A 210 13.02 -3.74 15.22
C LYS A 210 11.58 -3.83 15.75
N ILE A 211 11.25 -4.90 16.49
CA ILE A 211 9.93 -5.08 17.10
C ILE A 211 9.92 -4.48 18.50
N PHE A 212 8.93 -3.62 18.76
CA PHE A 212 8.73 -2.98 20.05
C PHE A 212 7.51 -3.62 20.74
N ASP A 213 7.64 -3.95 22.03
CA ASP A 213 6.55 -4.50 22.85
C ASP A 213 5.89 -5.77 22.27
N ASN A 214 6.62 -6.55 21.46
CA ASN A 214 6.11 -7.71 20.74
C ASN A 214 4.83 -7.40 19.94
N LYS A 215 4.70 -6.17 19.46
CA LYS A 215 3.53 -5.69 18.71
C LYS A 215 3.94 -5.08 17.39
N ILE A 216 3.04 -5.19 16.43
CA ILE A 216 3.13 -4.52 15.13
C ILE A 216 1.83 -3.80 14.82
N ASP A 217 1.95 -2.74 14.04
CA ASP A 217 0.81 -2.10 13.41
C ASP A 217 0.83 -2.46 11.93
N VAL A 218 -0.36 -2.64 11.35
CA VAL A 218 -0.50 -2.87 9.91
C VAL A 218 -1.39 -1.82 9.31
N THR A 219 -1.06 -1.43 8.09
CA THR A 219 -1.90 -0.58 7.27
C THR A 219 -2.11 -1.28 5.95
N VAL A 220 -3.38 -1.42 5.55
CA VAL A 220 -3.74 -1.98 4.25
C VAL A 220 -4.42 -0.89 3.42
N SER A 221 -3.99 -0.75 2.17
CA SER A 221 -4.67 0.07 1.18
C SER A 221 -5.14 -0.77 0.00
N VAL A 222 -6.34 -0.47 -0.52
CA VAL A 222 -6.91 -1.07 -1.73
C VAL A 222 -7.29 0.07 -2.66
N LYS A 223 -6.71 0.09 -3.85
CA LYS A 223 -6.94 1.12 -4.86
C LYS A 223 -8.01 0.66 -5.87
N THR A 224 -9.12 1.38 -5.92
CA THR A 224 -10.12 1.35 -6.99
C THR A 224 -9.85 2.50 -7.97
N THR A 225 -10.54 2.51 -9.10
CA THR A 225 -10.45 3.61 -10.10
C THR A 225 -10.87 4.94 -9.49
N SER A 226 -11.92 4.92 -8.66
CA SER A 226 -12.51 6.11 -8.06
C SER A 226 -11.88 6.51 -6.74
N LYS A 227 -11.32 5.57 -5.96
CA LYS A 227 -10.87 5.84 -4.58
C LYS A 227 -9.77 4.89 -4.12
N THR A 228 -8.91 5.35 -3.21
CA THR A 228 -8.06 4.45 -2.43
C THR A 228 -8.63 4.31 -1.03
N PHE A 229 -9.05 3.09 -0.69
CA PHE A 229 -9.47 2.77 0.68
C PHE A 229 -8.25 2.42 1.51
N LYS A 230 -8.23 2.86 2.77
CA LYS A 230 -7.11 2.62 3.69
C LYS A 230 -7.65 2.33 5.08
N MET A 231 -7.12 1.30 5.72
CA MET A 231 -7.42 0.96 7.11
C MET A 231 -6.14 0.55 7.81
N SER A 232 -6.02 0.91 9.09
CA SER A 232 -4.92 0.50 9.95
C SER A 232 -5.46 -0.32 11.11
N LYS A 233 -4.70 -1.35 11.51
CA LYS A 233 -4.95 -2.13 12.72
C LYS A 233 -3.69 -2.07 13.58
N ILE A 234 -3.86 -1.57 14.80
CA ILE A 234 -2.76 -1.21 15.70
C ILE A 234 -2.63 -2.30 16.77
N GLY A 235 -1.39 -2.58 17.18
CA GLY A 235 -1.11 -3.42 18.35
C GLY A 235 -1.35 -4.91 18.16
N LEU A 236 -1.14 -5.44 16.95
CA LEU A 236 -1.21 -6.87 16.68
C LEU A 236 -0.03 -7.59 17.34
N ASP A 237 -0.33 -8.61 18.15
CA ASP A 237 0.69 -9.41 18.83
C ASP A 237 1.51 -10.24 17.84
N VAL A 238 2.83 -10.26 18.06
CA VAL A 238 3.76 -11.15 17.38
C VAL A 238 4.45 -12.05 18.38
N ASN A 239 4.72 -13.30 17.98
CA ASN A 239 5.45 -14.22 18.82
C ASN A 239 6.95 -13.90 18.76
N PRO A 240 7.58 -13.45 19.88
CA PRO A 240 8.98 -13.07 19.88
C PRO A 240 9.93 -14.23 19.55
N SER A 241 9.56 -15.46 19.92
CA SER A 241 10.38 -16.65 19.67
C SER A 241 10.44 -17.04 18.19
N ALA A 242 9.50 -16.55 17.38
CA ALA A 242 9.44 -16.80 15.94
C ALA A 242 10.02 -15.66 15.09
N LEU A 243 10.53 -14.59 15.72
CA LEU A 243 11.14 -13.46 15.03
C LEU A 243 12.53 -13.80 14.50
N LYS A 244 12.96 -13.08 13.46
CA LYS A 244 14.29 -13.25 12.88
C LYS A 244 15.35 -12.72 13.83
N VAL A 245 16.22 -13.61 14.28
CA VAL A 245 17.49 -13.29 14.92
C VAL A 245 18.59 -13.40 13.85
N PRO A 246 19.50 -12.42 13.69
CA PRO A 246 20.63 -12.54 12.77
C PRO A 246 21.49 -13.78 13.10
N GLU A 247 21.94 -14.53 12.10
CA GLU A 247 22.87 -15.64 12.30
C GLU A 247 24.19 -15.13 12.90
N ALA A 248 24.76 -15.91 13.83
CA ALA A 248 26.11 -15.69 14.32
C ALA A 248 27.11 -15.83 13.14
N PRO A 249 28.17 -15.01 13.08
CA PRO A 249 29.20 -15.16 12.06
C PRO A 249 29.78 -16.57 12.09
N LYS A 250 29.79 -17.27 10.95
CA LYS A 250 30.46 -18.57 10.83
C LYS A 250 31.97 -18.35 10.96
N THR A 251 32.56 -18.86 12.02
CA THR A 251 34.02 -18.98 12.17
C THR A 251 34.51 -20.16 11.32
N ASP A 252 35.26 -19.88 10.26
CA ASP A 252 35.95 -20.90 9.49
C ASP A 252 36.90 -21.67 10.41
N SER A 253 36.65 -22.97 10.56
CA SER A 253 37.40 -23.85 11.46
C SER A 253 38.45 -24.61 10.65
N THR A 254 39.63 -24.03 10.47
CA THR A 254 40.86 -24.78 10.15
C THR A 254 41.73 -24.86 11.39
N MET A 255 41.29 -25.66 12.36
CA MET A 255 42.08 -25.97 13.55
C MET A 255 43.05 -27.10 13.20
N VAL A 256 44.33 -26.76 13.01
CA VAL A 256 45.42 -27.74 12.98
C VAL A 256 45.63 -28.24 14.40
N THR A 257 45.45 -29.54 14.59
CA THR A 257 45.79 -30.25 15.84
C THR A 257 47.30 -30.21 16.03
N GLN A 258 47.78 -29.63 17.13
CA GLN A 258 49.15 -29.82 17.60
C GLN A 258 49.13 -30.60 18.92
N ASP A 259 49.79 -31.76 18.89
CA ASP A 259 50.15 -32.58 20.05
C ASP A 259 51.16 -31.82 20.94
N PRO A 260 51.27 -32.16 22.25
CA PRO A 260 51.86 -31.29 23.27
C PRO A 260 53.39 -31.39 23.30
N ALA A 261 54.07 -30.24 23.14
CA ALA A 261 55.50 -30.13 23.40
C ALA A 261 55.78 -29.80 24.87
N VAL A 262 56.40 -30.77 25.53
CA VAL A 262 57.38 -30.74 26.63
C VAL A 262 57.72 -29.36 27.23
N ILE A 263 57.54 -29.26 28.54
CA ILE A 263 57.90 -28.13 29.41
C ILE A 263 59.38 -28.27 29.81
N ASP A 264 60.22 -27.29 29.50
CA ASP A 264 61.60 -27.15 30.02
C ASP A 264 61.61 -26.14 31.21
N PRO A 265 62.12 -26.48 32.42
CA PRO A 265 61.94 -25.66 33.62
C PRO A 265 62.91 -24.48 33.83
N ASN A 266 63.79 -24.10 32.90
CA ASN A 266 64.98 -23.30 33.29
C ASN A 266 65.29 -22.02 32.48
N ASN A 267 64.31 -21.14 32.24
CA ASN A 267 64.61 -19.81 31.69
C ASN A 267 63.77 -18.67 32.29
N PRO A 268 64.37 -17.67 32.97
CA PRO A 268 63.68 -16.46 33.39
C PRO A 268 63.69 -15.43 32.26
N VAL A 269 62.52 -15.06 31.73
CA VAL A 269 62.38 -14.01 30.69
C VAL A 269 61.39 -12.92 31.16
N PRO A 270 61.68 -11.63 30.91
CA PRO A 270 61.06 -10.45 31.55
C PRO A 270 59.68 -10.09 30.98
N PRO A 271 58.93 -9.14 31.58
CA PRO A 271 57.63 -8.73 31.05
C PRO A 271 57.82 -7.93 29.75
N THR A 272 57.52 -8.56 28.61
CA THR A 272 57.44 -7.90 27.31
C THR A 272 56.00 -7.45 27.06
N THR A 273 55.76 -6.16 27.20
CA THR A 273 54.69 -5.44 26.51
C THR A 273 54.94 -5.48 25.00
N ASP A 274 54.00 -6.03 24.22
CA ASP A 274 53.78 -5.57 22.84
C ASP A 274 52.28 -5.67 22.48
N PRO A 275 51.70 -4.67 21.79
CA PRO A 275 50.26 -4.47 21.65
C PRO A 275 49.78 -4.93 20.26
N ASN A 276 48.99 -6.00 20.18
CA ASN A 276 47.97 -6.20 19.13
C ASN A 276 47.27 -7.57 19.25
N THR A 277 46.47 -7.72 20.30
CA THR A 277 45.42 -8.75 20.35
C THR A 277 44.06 -8.06 20.29
N THR A 278 43.58 -7.76 19.08
CA THR A 278 42.21 -7.28 18.86
C THR A 278 41.23 -8.46 18.88
N THR A 279 40.98 -8.94 20.10
CA THR A 279 39.77 -9.69 20.44
C THR A 279 38.55 -8.89 19.99
N PRO A 280 37.60 -9.44 19.21
CA PRO A 280 36.32 -8.78 18.97
C PRO A 280 35.59 -8.65 20.31
N ALA A 281 35.48 -7.43 20.81
CA ALA A 281 34.84 -7.14 22.07
C ALA A 281 33.36 -7.53 22.02
N GLN A 282 32.94 -8.42 22.93
CA GLN A 282 31.55 -8.52 23.38
C GLN A 282 31.02 -7.09 23.62
N PRO A 283 29.76 -6.76 23.26
CA PRO A 283 29.19 -5.44 23.50
C PRO A 283 29.45 -5.04 24.95
N LYS A 284 30.24 -3.99 25.15
CA LYS A 284 30.62 -3.54 26.48
C LYS A 284 29.34 -3.21 27.23
N GLN A 285 29.11 -3.87 28.37
CA GLN A 285 27.96 -3.57 29.22
C GLN A 285 28.03 -2.07 29.56
N PRO A 286 26.93 -1.32 29.41
CA PRO A 286 26.99 0.11 29.59
C PRO A 286 27.27 0.41 31.06
N THR A 287 28.32 1.20 31.32
CA THR A 287 28.79 1.53 32.67
C THR A 287 27.97 2.62 33.35
N ALA A 288 27.09 3.31 32.61
CA ALA A 288 26.28 4.43 33.10
C ALA A 288 24.77 4.14 33.05
N ASP A 289 24.02 4.71 34.01
CA ASP A 289 22.56 4.65 34.06
C ASP A 289 21.95 5.38 32.84
N PRO A 290 21.02 4.76 32.08
CA PRO A 290 20.30 5.42 31.00
C PRO A 290 19.67 6.78 31.36
N LYS A 291 19.22 6.97 32.62
CA LYS A 291 18.70 8.27 33.08
C LYS A 291 19.75 9.36 33.05
N ALA A 292 21.01 9.02 33.36
CA ALA A 292 22.11 9.97 33.33
C ALA A 292 22.31 10.55 31.93
N THR A 293 22.13 9.74 30.88
CA THR A 293 22.19 10.22 29.49
C THR A 293 21.06 11.19 29.16
N VAL A 294 19.82 10.92 29.59
CA VAL A 294 18.69 11.84 29.38
C VAL A 294 18.87 13.14 30.15
N ASN A 295 19.29 13.07 31.41
CA ASN A 295 19.60 14.27 32.21
C ASN A 295 20.71 15.09 31.58
N LYS A 296 21.80 14.45 31.15
CA LYS A 296 22.92 15.13 30.48
C LYS A 296 22.48 15.77 29.17
N PHE A 297 21.65 15.10 28.37
CA PHE A 297 21.08 15.67 27.16
C PHE A 297 20.25 16.93 27.45
N LEU A 298 19.29 16.85 28.38
CA LEU A 298 18.43 17.98 28.73
C LEU A 298 19.24 19.15 29.31
N ASN A 299 20.27 18.87 30.12
CA ASN A 299 21.18 19.89 30.64
C ASN A 299 21.99 20.56 29.53
N ASN A 300 22.52 19.79 28.57
CA ASN A 300 23.24 20.32 27.42
C ASN A 300 22.32 21.20 26.54
N VAL A 301 21.06 20.82 26.35
CA VAL A 301 20.06 21.67 25.68
C VAL A 301 19.85 22.96 26.48
N SER A 302 19.67 22.85 27.80
CA SER A 302 19.47 24.01 28.69
C SER A 302 20.63 24.99 28.66
N SER A 303 21.87 24.49 28.62
CA SER A 303 23.08 25.30 28.59
C SER A 303 23.50 25.72 27.17
N GLN A 304 22.65 25.48 26.16
CA GLN A 304 22.93 25.74 24.75
C GLN A 304 24.17 25.01 24.19
N ASN A 305 24.61 23.94 24.84
CA ASN A 305 25.66 23.05 24.32
C ASN A 305 25.03 22.01 23.37
N LEU A 306 24.46 22.50 22.27
CA LEU A 306 23.66 21.69 21.35
C LEU A 306 24.50 20.63 20.63
N LYS A 307 25.80 20.87 20.45
CA LYS A 307 26.72 19.87 19.86
C LYS A 307 26.87 18.65 20.78
N ALA A 308 27.10 18.87 22.08
CA ALA A 308 27.19 17.78 23.03
C ALA A 308 25.85 17.08 23.26
N ALA A 309 24.72 17.80 23.15
CA ALA A 309 23.38 17.19 23.16
C ALA A 309 23.17 16.29 21.93
N PHE A 310 23.53 16.76 20.75
CA PHE A 310 23.44 15.99 19.51
C PHE A 310 24.34 14.75 19.53
N ASP A 311 25.58 14.88 20.01
CA ASP A 311 26.54 13.76 20.11
C ASP A 311 26.16 12.71 21.16
N ALA A 312 25.35 13.08 22.17
CA ALA A 312 24.72 12.15 23.10
C ALA A 312 23.51 11.42 22.49
N SER A 313 23.18 11.72 21.24
CA SER A 313 22.06 11.14 20.50
C SER A 313 22.52 10.39 19.24
N SER A 314 21.67 9.50 18.79
CA SER A 314 21.75 8.83 17.50
C SER A 314 20.32 8.60 17.02
N ASN A 315 19.54 9.68 17.05
CA ASN A 315 18.14 9.71 16.69
C ASN A 315 17.97 10.20 15.23
N PRO A 316 17.56 9.33 14.29
CA PRO A 316 17.41 9.71 12.90
C PRO A 316 16.31 10.76 12.66
N SER A 317 15.34 10.90 13.56
CA SER A 317 14.25 11.88 13.41
C SER A 317 14.71 13.33 13.61
N TRP A 318 15.89 13.54 14.19
CA TRP A 318 16.45 14.87 14.40
C TRP A 318 17.31 15.35 13.21
N GLY A 319 17.54 14.50 12.22
CA GLY A 319 18.27 14.86 11.00
C GLY A 319 19.74 15.19 11.28
N SER A 320 20.26 16.19 10.57
CA SER A 320 21.62 16.68 10.75
C SER A 320 21.75 17.59 11.97
N TYR A 321 22.99 17.88 12.39
CA TYR A 321 23.25 18.81 13.47
C TYR A 321 22.60 20.18 13.21
N GLU A 322 22.65 20.68 11.97
CA GLU A 322 22.06 21.96 11.57
C GLU A 322 20.55 21.98 11.77
N SER A 323 19.87 20.87 11.51
CA SER A 323 18.42 20.73 11.73
C SER A 323 18.09 20.65 13.22
N PHE A 324 18.88 19.90 13.97
CA PHE A 324 18.74 19.76 15.43
C PHE A 324 18.97 21.09 16.16
N SER A 325 20.01 21.84 15.78
CA SER A 325 20.45 23.07 16.43
C SER A 325 19.83 24.35 15.86
N ASN A 326 18.83 24.23 14.99
CA ASN A 326 18.24 25.37 14.30
C ASN A 326 17.69 26.41 15.32
N PRO A 327 17.92 27.72 15.12
CA PRO A 327 17.52 28.72 16.12
C PRO A 327 16.03 29.07 16.11
N THR A 328 15.31 28.70 15.04
CA THR A 328 13.87 28.98 14.85
C THR A 328 13.01 27.71 14.88
N SER A 329 13.63 26.53 14.87
CA SER A 329 12.99 25.21 14.92
C SER A 329 13.90 24.19 15.63
N GLY A 330 13.38 23.05 16.09
CA GLY A 330 14.22 22.08 16.81
C GLY A 330 14.70 22.58 18.19
N PHE A 331 15.86 22.10 18.66
CA PHE A 331 16.35 22.37 20.02
C PHE A 331 17.10 23.70 20.15
N GLY A 332 17.53 24.32 19.05
CA GLY A 332 18.17 25.65 19.10
C GLY A 332 17.20 26.81 19.34
N ALA A 333 15.89 26.58 19.24
CA ALA A 333 14.85 27.54 19.63
C ALA A 333 14.63 27.62 21.15
N ILE A 334 15.15 26.64 21.90
CA ILE A 334 15.01 26.54 23.36
C ILE A 334 16.02 27.47 24.02
N LYS A 335 15.60 28.21 25.03
CA LYS A 335 16.47 29.05 25.87
C LYS A 335 16.90 28.32 27.14
N ASN A 336 15.99 27.60 27.78
CA ASN A 336 16.23 26.91 29.05
C ASN A 336 15.36 25.67 29.19
N VAL A 337 15.83 24.68 29.95
CA VAL A 337 15.07 23.48 30.34
C VAL A 337 15.11 23.33 31.86
N SER A 338 13.95 23.12 32.48
CA SER A 338 13.84 22.81 33.91
C SER A 338 13.29 21.40 34.10
N VAL A 339 14.15 20.47 34.52
CA VAL A 339 13.79 19.06 34.68
C VAL A 339 13.04 18.83 35.99
N LYS A 340 11.83 18.29 35.92
CA LYS A 340 10.98 18.00 37.09
C LYS A 340 11.11 16.56 37.57
N ASN A 341 11.10 15.60 36.63
CA ASN A 341 11.19 14.19 36.96
C ASN A 341 11.82 13.41 35.80
N VAL A 342 12.63 12.40 36.12
CA VAL A 342 13.18 11.44 35.15
C VAL A 342 13.11 10.03 35.73
N SER A 343 12.52 9.10 34.98
CA SER A 343 12.27 7.73 35.43
C SER A 343 12.57 6.72 34.33
N THR A 344 13.22 5.61 34.67
CA THR A 344 13.45 4.48 33.76
C THR A 344 12.24 3.57 33.83
N ASN A 345 11.58 3.32 32.70
CA ASN A 345 10.45 2.40 32.64
C ASN A 345 10.89 0.96 32.37
N ALA A 346 11.80 0.79 31.43
CA ALA A 346 12.32 -0.50 31.01
C ALA A 346 13.78 -0.35 30.60
N SER A 347 14.64 -1.28 31.00
CA SER A 347 16.05 -1.27 30.66
C SER A 347 16.54 -2.69 30.40
N THR A 348 17.29 -2.86 29.33
CA THR A 348 18.01 -4.08 28.97
C THR A 348 19.47 -3.74 28.74
N ALA A 349 20.33 -4.73 28.46
CA ALA A 349 21.73 -4.47 28.15
C ALA A 349 21.94 -3.54 26.93
N ASN A 350 20.97 -3.51 26.01
CA ASN A 350 21.11 -2.86 24.71
C ASN A 350 20.12 -1.72 24.45
N SER A 351 19.01 -1.65 25.19
CA SER A 351 17.98 -0.63 25.02
C SER A 351 17.41 -0.18 26.37
N SER A 352 17.00 1.09 26.46
CA SER A 352 16.31 1.60 27.63
C SER A 352 15.25 2.62 27.25
N ILE A 353 14.19 2.69 28.03
CA ILE A 353 13.13 3.69 27.92
C ILE A 353 13.15 4.54 29.18
N VAL A 354 13.29 5.85 28.98
CA VAL A 354 13.32 6.84 30.05
C VAL A 354 12.23 7.87 29.80
N ASN A 355 11.33 8.04 30.76
CA ASN A 355 10.35 9.12 30.73
C ASN A 355 10.89 10.31 31.51
N ALA A 356 10.68 11.50 30.96
CA ALA A 356 10.98 12.75 31.63
C ALA A 356 9.78 13.70 31.60
N THR A 357 9.61 14.45 32.67
CA THR A 357 8.74 15.62 32.73
C THR A 357 9.62 16.83 32.99
N TYR A 358 9.50 17.86 32.16
CA TYR A 358 10.32 19.07 32.25
C TYR A 358 9.62 20.26 31.60
N ASP A 359 10.02 21.45 31.99
CA ASP A 359 9.56 22.69 31.37
C ASP A 359 10.60 23.19 30.37
N VAL A 360 10.13 23.66 29.22
CA VAL A 360 10.96 24.28 28.18
C VAL A 360 10.58 25.73 28.08
N THR A 361 11.55 26.63 28.24
CA THR A 361 11.38 28.06 27.97
C THR A 361 12.00 28.39 26.63
N ASP A 362 11.22 28.97 25.72
CA ASP A 362 11.70 29.43 24.42
C ASP A 362 12.47 30.77 24.53
N LYS A 363 13.09 31.20 23.42
CA LYS A 363 13.82 32.47 23.37
C LYS A 363 12.94 33.71 23.55
N ASN A 364 11.63 33.59 23.36
CA ASN A 364 10.65 34.65 23.60
C ASN A 364 10.15 34.68 25.06
N GLY A 365 10.61 33.75 25.91
CA GLY A 365 10.24 33.67 27.32
C GLY A 365 8.96 32.88 27.61
N ARG A 366 8.36 32.20 26.62
CA ARG A 366 7.23 31.30 26.87
C ARG A 366 7.71 29.97 27.43
N THR A 367 7.07 29.52 28.50
CA THR A 367 7.35 28.23 29.14
C THR A 367 6.26 27.22 28.82
N THR A 368 6.64 26.03 28.38
CA THR A 368 5.74 24.90 28.10
C THR A 368 6.18 23.68 28.89
N SER A 369 5.26 23.07 29.65
CA SER A 369 5.51 21.78 30.30
C SER A 369 5.40 20.64 29.31
N LEU A 370 6.42 19.79 29.26
CA LEU A 370 6.48 18.62 28.39
C LEU A 370 6.60 17.36 29.23
N LYS A 371 5.85 16.34 28.81
CA LYS A 371 6.07 14.94 29.20
C LYS A 371 6.62 14.24 27.98
N ALA A 372 7.83 13.68 28.07
CA ALA A 372 8.47 13.05 26.94
C ALA A 372 9.02 11.66 27.28
N THR A 373 9.05 10.81 26.27
CA THR A 373 9.65 9.48 26.33
C THR A 373 10.88 9.44 25.43
N PHE A 374 12.01 9.10 26.04
CA PHE A 374 13.30 8.91 25.40
C PHE A 374 13.55 7.41 25.23
N GLY A 375 13.81 6.98 24.00
CA GLY A 375 14.40 5.68 23.74
C GLY A 375 15.90 5.82 23.67
N LEU A 376 16.62 4.94 24.33
CA LEU A 376 18.07 4.87 24.33
C LEU A 376 18.52 3.53 23.78
N LYS A 377 19.62 3.54 23.02
CA LYS A 377 20.33 2.34 22.57
C LYS A 377 21.76 2.37 23.09
N ASN A 378 22.29 1.22 23.43
CA ASN A 378 23.71 1.06 23.73
C ASN A 378 24.48 1.03 22.41
N VAL A 379 25.40 1.97 22.24
CA VAL A 379 26.37 2.00 21.13
C VAL A 379 27.76 1.92 21.75
N ASN A 380 28.43 0.79 21.58
CA ASN A 380 29.82 0.57 22.04
C ASN A 380 30.04 0.83 23.54
N GLY A 381 29.05 0.53 24.39
CA GLY A 381 29.10 0.77 25.84
C GLY A 381 28.57 2.13 26.30
N GLU A 382 28.16 2.99 25.37
CA GLU A 382 27.54 4.27 25.68
C GLU A 382 26.05 4.28 25.35
N TRP A 383 25.23 4.76 26.27
CA TRP A 383 23.83 5.06 25.97
C TRP A 383 23.73 6.29 25.07
N LYS A 384 23.08 6.13 23.91
CA LYS A 384 22.70 7.23 23.01
C LYS A 384 21.19 7.32 22.88
N ILE A 385 20.64 8.53 22.89
CA ILE A 385 19.22 8.76 22.64
C ILE A 385 18.91 8.41 21.19
N SER A 386 18.13 7.38 20.95
CA SER A 386 17.75 6.88 19.63
C SER A 386 16.36 7.31 19.18
N SER A 387 15.51 7.74 20.10
CA SER A 387 14.17 8.25 19.80
C SER A 387 13.68 9.22 20.86
N TYR A 388 12.80 10.12 20.47
CA TYR A 388 12.18 11.11 21.34
C TYR A 388 10.75 11.36 20.92
N LYS A 389 9.82 11.29 21.88
CA LYS A 389 8.40 11.52 21.67
C LYS A 389 7.85 12.39 22.78
N ILE A 390 7.17 13.48 22.42
CA ILE A 390 6.34 14.25 23.37
C ILE A 390 5.02 13.52 23.50
N ASN A 391 4.61 13.28 24.74
CA ASN A 391 3.34 12.67 25.08
C ASN A 391 2.29 13.78 25.27
N PRO A 392 1.07 13.59 24.77
CA PRO A 392 -0.02 14.55 24.92
C PRO A 392 -0.45 14.72 26.38
#